data_AF-A0A373QDT9-F1
#
_entry.id   AF-A0A373QDT9-F1
#
_cell.length_a   1.000
_cell.length_b   1.000
_cell.length_c   1.000
_cell.angle_alpha   90.00
_cell.angle_beta   90.00
_cell.angle_gamma   90.00
#
_symmetry.space_group_name_H-M   'P 1'
#
loop_
_entity.id
_entity.type
_entity.pdbx_description
1 polymer ?
#
loop_
_entity_poly.entity_id
_entity_poly.type
_entity_poly.pdbx_seq_one_letter_code
_entity_poly.pdbx_strand_id
1 'polypeptide(L)'
;MNKLRKFNSKYMFLILVFIICFIGLFVYLKGDMYKCEILSEDEFATLKTWTVEKDNSKVILPYGFKYTGEPIVLTKKIDKANVFDDSQYLMVMSRYFDYTVYVDDTKLFDLTTPQNGFSKTMGTQIRIVRIGKDLNEKTIKLEIRPLLGDHIQYSVAPMMIGTRSDIVWHILKSEQSEVITAVLIIIFGFVLLLLAIIIRCSEYEDDESSKMFYLGMISVICGIYLACQFKVSHIIAPNGYLPYYFEFTSLMLISVAVSLFIQLTWMALLKNCIPQCHAYLF
;
A
#
# COMPACT_ATOMS: atom_id res chain seq x y z
N MET A 1 -27.78 -33.39 -21.29
CA MET A 1 -26.75 -33.26 -20.23
C MET A 1 -25.92 -31.97 -20.28
N ASN A 2 -25.55 -31.44 -21.46
CA ASN A 2 -24.68 -30.23 -21.55
C ASN A 2 -25.31 -28.90 -21.07
N LYS A 3 -26.62 -28.69 -21.20
CA LYS A 3 -27.28 -27.45 -20.72
C LYS A 3 -27.35 -27.34 -19.18
N LEU A 4 -27.57 -28.44 -18.47
CA LEU A 4 -27.63 -28.48 -17.00
C LEU A 4 -26.26 -28.20 -16.35
N ARG A 5 -25.16 -28.65 -16.97
CA ARG A 5 -23.80 -28.39 -16.49
C ARG A 5 -23.36 -26.94 -16.72
N LYS A 6 -23.75 -26.35 -17.86
CA LYS A 6 -23.55 -24.91 -18.16
C LYS A 6 -24.40 -23.99 -17.26
N PHE A 7 -25.58 -24.46 -16.84
CA PHE A 7 -26.41 -23.80 -15.83
C PHE A 7 -25.70 -23.84 -14.46
N ASN A 8 -25.29 -25.02 -13.99
CA ASN A 8 -24.58 -25.18 -12.70
C ASN A 8 -23.31 -24.32 -12.58
N SER A 9 -22.51 -24.18 -13.64
CA SER A 9 -21.31 -23.34 -13.60
C SER A 9 -21.61 -21.85 -13.38
N LYS A 10 -22.73 -21.32 -13.91
CA LYS A 10 -23.13 -19.92 -13.73
C LYS A 10 -23.66 -19.64 -12.33
N TYR A 11 -24.44 -20.56 -11.75
CA TYR A 11 -24.90 -20.44 -10.37
C TYR A 11 -23.76 -20.65 -9.37
N MET A 12 -22.83 -21.56 -9.66
CA MET A 12 -21.63 -21.73 -8.83
C MET A 12 -20.78 -20.46 -8.81
N PHE A 13 -20.62 -19.77 -9.94
CA PHE A 13 -19.97 -18.46 -9.99
C PHE A 13 -20.72 -17.41 -9.15
N LEU A 14 -22.04 -17.28 -9.33
CA LEU A 14 -22.86 -16.34 -8.56
C LEU A 14 -22.82 -16.63 -7.05
N ILE A 15 -22.86 -17.90 -6.65
CA ILE A 15 -22.76 -18.31 -5.25
C ILE A 15 -21.38 -17.98 -4.70
N LEU A 16 -20.31 -18.20 -5.46
CA LEU A 16 -18.96 -17.97 -4.98
C LEU A 16 -18.63 -16.47 -4.90
N VAL A 17 -19.10 -15.67 -5.87
CA VAL A 17 -19.08 -14.20 -5.79
C VAL A 17 -19.91 -13.72 -4.60
N PHE A 18 -21.10 -14.27 -4.39
CA PHE A 18 -21.94 -13.93 -3.24
C PHE A 18 -21.25 -14.26 -1.92
N ILE A 19 -20.58 -15.40 -1.81
CA ILE A 19 -19.80 -15.78 -0.62
C ILE A 19 -18.63 -14.81 -0.39
N ILE A 20 -17.90 -14.41 -1.44
CA ILE A 20 -16.80 -13.45 -1.30
C ILE A 20 -17.31 -12.07 -0.90
N CYS A 21 -18.39 -11.60 -1.52
CA CYS A 21 -19.05 -10.35 -1.14
C CYS A 21 -19.58 -10.42 0.29
N PHE A 22 -20.12 -11.57 0.72
CA PHE A 22 -20.63 -11.76 2.07
C PHE A 22 -19.50 -11.85 3.11
N ILE A 23 -18.38 -12.50 2.79
CA ILE A 23 -17.18 -12.52 3.63
C ILE A 23 -16.58 -11.12 3.71
N GLY A 24 -16.48 -10.40 2.60
CA GLY A 24 -16.00 -9.02 2.57
C GLY A 24 -16.89 -8.08 3.38
N LEU A 25 -18.21 -8.19 3.20
CA LEU A 25 -19.20 -7.45 3.98
C LEU A 25 -19.15 -7.82 5.46
N PHE A 26 -18.98 -9.10 5.80
CA PHE A 26 -18.88 -9.56 7.18
C PHE A 26 -17.60 -9.07 7.85
N VAL A 27 -16.46 -9.09 7.16
CA VAL A 27 -15.18 -8.56 7.66
C VAL A 27 -15.25 -7.04 7.80
N TYR A 28 -15.88 -6.34 6.86
CA TYR A 28 -16.11 -4.90 6.94
C TYR A 28 -17.00 -4.53 8.14
N LEU A 29 -18.16 -5.18 8.28
CA LEU A 29 -19.09 -4.94 9.38
C LEU A 29 -18.54 -5.38 10.75
N LYS A 30 -17.77 -6.47 10.82
CA LYS A 30 -17.09 -6.89 12.07
C LYS A 30 -15.83 -6.09 12.37
N GLY A 31 -15.25 -5.39 11.40
CA GLY A 31 -14.15 -4.46 11.60
C GLY A 31 -14.46 -3.43 12.69
N ASP A 32 -15.68 -2.92 12.71
CA ASP A 32 -16.17 -2.03 13.78
C ASP A 32 -16.46 -2.73 15.11
N MET A 33 -16.73 -4.05 15.09
CA MET A 33 -16.95 -4.85 16.30
C MET A 33 -15.66 -5.32 16.97
N TYR A 34 -14.51 -5.25 16.30
CA TYR A 34 -13.21 -5.31 16.96
C TYR A 34 -12.81 -3.93 17.51
N LYS A 35 -13.75 -3.25 18.17
CA LYS A 35 -13.39 -2.49 19.38
C LYS A 35 -12.88 -3.51 20.40
N CYS A 36 -11.70 -4.08 20.16
CA CYS A 36 -10.96 -4.72 21.23
C CYS A 36 -10.77 -3.64 22.29
N GLU A 37 -11.39 -3.81 23.45
CA GLU A 37 -11.08 -3.10 24.70
C GLU A 37 -9.61 -3.29 25.15
N ILE A 38 -8.74 -3.86 24.30
CA ILE A 38 -7.39 -4.32 24.65
C ILE A 38 -6.35 -3.17 24.63
N LEU A 39 -6.67 -2.00 24.08
CA LEU A 39 -5.78 -0.84 24.13
C LEU A 39 -6.58 0.39 24.56
N SER A 40 -6.61 0.63 25.87
CA SER A 40 -7.22 1.78 26.53
C SER A 40 -6.47 3.06 26.19
N GLU A 41 -7.22 4.09 25.77
CA GLU A 41 -6.77 5.47 25.49
C GLU A 41 -5.65 5.59 24.44
N ASP A 42 -5.79 6.51 23.49
CA ASP A 42 -4.77 6.71 22.45
C ASP A 42 -3.45 7.21 23.10
N GLU A 43 -2.56 6.30 23.50
CA GLU A 43 -1.19 6.62 23.97
C GLU A 43 -0.26 6.94 22.78
N PHE A 44 -0.77 7.70 21.83
CA PHE A 44 0.01 8.25 20.75
C PHE A 44 -0.44 9.68 20.40
N ALA A 45 0.50 10.47 19.92
CA ALA A 45 0.27 11.83 19.46
C ALA A 45 0.85 12.02 18.07
N THR A 46 0.14 12.75 17.21
CA THR A 46 0.65 13.18 15.91
C THR A 46 1.38 14.51 16.06
N LEU A 47 2.68 14.51 15.79
CA LEU A 47 3.54 15.68 15.87
C LEU A 47 3.43 16.49 14.57
N LYS A 48 2.39 17.35 14.49
CA LYS A 48 2.12 18.16 13.28
C LYS A 48 3.06 19.35 13.12
N THR A 49 3.42 20.04 14.21
CA THR A 49 4.23 21.26 14.18
C THR A 49 5.69 20.97 14.49
N TRP A 50 6.61 21.50 13.68
CA TRP A 50 8.06 21.37 13.83
C TRP A 50 8.74 22.70 13.54
N THR A 51 10.00 22.85 13.95
CA THR A 51 10.82 24.03 13.65
C THR A 51 11.99 23.64 12.76
N VAL A 52 12.22 24.37 11.67
CA VAL A 52 13.39 24.21 10.82
C VAL A 52 14.58 24.90 11.51
N GLU A 53 15.68 24.18 11.74
CA GLU A 53 16.82 24.70 12.52
C GLU A 53 17.52 25.88 11.84
N LYS A 54 17.63 25.85 10.51
CA LYS A 54 18.40 26.84 9.74
C LYS A 54 17.83 28.26 9.80
N ASP A 55 16.51 28.40 9.78
CA ASP A 55 15.81 29.70 9.74
C ASP A 55 14.87 29.92 10.93
N ASN A 56 14.83 28.96 11.86
CA ASN A 56 13.95 28.94 13.03
C ASN A 56 12.45 29.08 12.67
N SER A 57 12.07 28.73 11.44
CA SER A 57 10.69 28.83 10.97
C SER A 57 9.87 27.65 11.49
N LYS A 58 8.63 27.93 11.90
CA LYS A 58 7.66 26.89 12.28
C LYS A 58 6.97 26.35 11.03
N VAL A 59 6.99 25.05 10.86
CA VAL A 59 6.36 24.33 9.76
C VAL A 59 5.29 23.37 10.28
N ILE A 60 4.25 23.16 9.46
CA ILE A 60 3.19 22.18 9.73
C ILE A 60 3.36 21.03 8.75
N LEU A 61 3.39 19.81 9.28
CA LEU A 61 3.47 18.58 8.51
C LEU A 61 2.06 18.17 8.01
N PRO A 62 1.94 17.64 6.77
CA PRO A 62 3.01 17.36 5.83
C PRO A 62 3.67 18.63 5.25
N TYR A 63 5.00 18.66 5.23
CA TYR A 63 5.76 19.82 4.76
C TYR A 63 6.56 19.45 3.52
N GLY A 64 6.34 20.18 2.43
CA GLY A 64 7.05 20.00 1.17
C GLY A 64 8.25 20.93 1.06
N PHE A 65 9.39 20.43 0.58
CA PHE A 65 10.61 21.21 0.42
C PHE A 65 11.37 20.84 -0.86
N LYS A 66 12.18 21.79 -1.37
CA LYS A 66 13.06 21.58 -2.53
C LYS A 66 14.47 21.24 -2.07
N TYR A 67 15.21 20.54 -2.92
CA TYR A 67 16.62 20.25 -2.68
C TYR A 67 17.46 21.52 -2.70
N THR A 68 18.31 21.67 -1.68
CA THR A 68 19.20 22.83 -1.52
C THR A 68 20.69 22.43 -1.50
N GLY A 69 21.02 21.15 -1.66
CA GLY A 69 22.38 20.64 -1.51
C GLY A 69 22.81 20.35 -0.07
N GLU A 70 22.07 20.84 0.92
CA GLU A 70 22.35 20.67 2.35
C GLU A 70 21.27 19.83 3.04
N PRO A 71 21.61 19.13 4.14
CA PRO A 71 20.61 18.47 4.97
C PRO A 71 19.59 19.47 5.53
N ILE A 72 18.33 19.06 5.61
CA ILE A 72 17.30 19.83 6.32
C ILE A 72 17.17 19.25 7.71
N VAL A 73 17.18 20.13 8.71
CA VAL A 73 17.05 19.71 10.10
C VAL A 73 15.75 20.24 10.69
N LEU A 74 14.91 19.31 11.14
CA LEU A 74 13.66 19.59 11.84
C LEU A 74 13.85 19.30 13.33
N THR A 75 13.42 20.23 14.17
CA THR A 75 13.50 20.11 15.63
C THR A 75 12.12 20.26 16.25
N LYS A 76 11.91 19.55 17.36
CA LYS A 76 10.71 19.66 18.17
C LYS A 76 11.02 19.41 19.64
N LYS A 77 10.67 20.38 20.49
CA LYS A 77 10.62 20.18 21.93
C LYS A 77 9.36 19.39 22.28
N ILE A 78 9.49 18.36 23.11
CA ILE A 78 8.38 17.49 23.50
C ILE A 78 7.69 18.08 24.72
N ASP A 79 6.42 18.41 24.55
CA ASP A 79 5.55 18.85 25.62
C ASP A 79 5.18 17.66 26.53
N LYS A 80 4.95 17.93 27.83
CA LYS A 80 4.52 16.94 28.82
C LYS A 80 3.27 16.15 28.38
N ALA A 81 2.39 16.76 27.59
CA ALA A 81 1.18 16.13 27.04
C ALA A 81 1.47 15.00 26.02
N ASN A 82 2.70 14.91 25.50
CA ASN A 82 3.13 13.89 24.54
C ASN A 82 4.14 12.93 25.19
N VAL A 83 4.17 12.84 26.52
CA VAL A 83 5.00 11.91 27.29
C VAL A 83 4.09 10.82 27.82
N PHE A 84 4.44 9.57 27.54
CA PHE A 84 3.73 8.38 27.99
C PHE A 84 4.59 7.63 29.01
N ASP A 85 3.97 6.89 29.93
CA ASP A 85 4.67 6.19 31.02
C ASP A 85 5.57 5.04 30.51
N ASP A 86 5.24 4.52 29.33
CA ASP A 86 5.97 3.47 28.66
C ASP A 86 7.06 3.95 27.70
N SER A 87 7.89 3.02 27.23
CA SER A 87 8.94 3.35 26.28
C SER A 87 8.30 3.89 25.01
N GLN A 88 8.62 5.14 24.69
CA GLN A 88 8.06 5.83 23.55
C GLN A 88 8.86 5.53 22.29
N TYR A 89 8.15 5.56 21.16
CA TYR A 89 8.68 5.36 19.82
C TYR A 89 8.29 6.52 18.93
N LEU A 90 9.15 6.88 17.98
CA LEU A 90 8.89 7.84 16.93
C LEU A 90 8.70 7.11 15.60
N MET A 91 7.53 7.27 14.98
CA MET A 91 7.31 6.83 13.61
C MET A 91 7.76 7.92 12.64
N VAL A 92 8.70 7.56 11.76
CA VAL A 92 9.19 8.41 10.67
C VAL A 92 8.94 7.70 9.35
N MET A 93 8.21 8.38 8.47
CA MET A 93 8.03 7.96 7.08
C MET A 93 9.03 8.73 6.21
N SER A 94 9.99 8.00 5.64
CA SER A 94 10.89 8.52 4.62
C SER A 94 10.30 8.29 3.23
N ARG A 95 10.41 9.28 2.35
CA ARG A 95 10.14 9.16 0.93
C ARG A 95 11.29 9.80 0.15
N TYR A 96 12.16 8.95 -0.40
CA TYR A 96 13.32 9.37 -1.21
C TYR A 96 14.42 10.15 -0.45
N PHE A 97 14.50 10.01 0.87
CA PHE A 97 15.56 10.63 1.67
C PHE A 97 16.09 9.70 2.76
N ASP A 98 17.35 9.87 3.10
CA ASP A 98 17.93 9.30 4.32
C ASP A 98 17.67 10.23 5.50
N TYR A 99 17.74 9.71 6.72
CA TYR A 99 17.59 10.56 7.89
C TYR A 99 18.27 9.99 9.13
N THR A 100 18.56 10.88 10.08
CA THR A 100 19.08 10.52 11.40
C THR A 100 18.20 11.15 12.47
N VAL A 101 17.88 10.37 13.51
CA VAL A 101 17.09 10.80 14.65
C VAL A 101 18.00 11.00 15.86
N TYR A 102 17.89 12.15 16.49
CA TYR A 102 18.59 12.51 17.72
C TYR A 102 17.59 12.92 18.80
N VAL A 103 17.95 12.69 20.06
CA VAL A 103 17.26 13.23 21.25
C VAL A 103 18.31 13.89 22.13
N ASP A 104 18.16 15.19 22.41
CA ASP A 104 19.15 16.00 23.15
C ASP A 104 20.60 15.70 22.70
N ASP A 105 20.83 15.80 21.39
CA ASP A 105 22.11 15.55 20.70
C ASP A 105 22.62 14.10 20.69
N THR A 106 21.95 13.17 21.36
CA THR A 106 22.29 11.74 21.28
C THR A 106 21.70 11.11 20.03
N LYS A 107 22.55 10.62 19.13
CA LYS A 107 22.13 9.87 17.93
C LYS A 107 21.49 8.54 18.33
N LEU A 108 20.21 8.35 17.99
CA LEU A 108 19.46 7.12 18.32
C LEU A 108 19.27 6.19 17.13
N PHE A 109 19.14 6.75 15.93
CA PHE A 109 18.87 5.96 14.74
C PHE A 109 19.39 6.64 13.49
N ASP A 110 19.84 5.83 12.54
CA ASP A 110 20.34 6.29 11.25
C ASP A 110 19.80 5.41 10.14
N LEU A 111 19.07 6.01 9.22
CA LEU A 111 18.72 5.39 7.95
C LEU A 111 19.69 5.92 6.90
N THR A 112 20.51 5.02 6.37
CA THR A 112 21.39 5.31 5.23
C THR A 112 21.13 4.30 4.13
N THR A 113 20.83 4.80 2.94
CA THR A 113 20.64 3.99 1.74
C THR A 113 22.01 3.60 1.19
N PRO A 114 22.29 2.30 0.97
CA PRO A 114 23.54 1.87 0.37
C PRO A 114 23.69 2.43 -1.06
N GLN A 115 24.77 3.16 -1.32
CA GLN A 115 25.03 3.80 -2.61
C GLN A 115 25.49 2.83 -3.71
N ASN A 116 25.77 1.56 -3.36
CA ASN A 116 26.33 0.56 -4.28
C ASN A 116 25.25 -0.32 -4.95
N GLY A 117 23.97 0.00 -4.79
CA GLY A 117 22.84 -0.77 -5.35
C GLY A 117 22.35 -0.24 -6.71
N PHE A 118 21.43 -0.98 -7.33
CA PHE A 118 20.76 -0.59 -8.59
C PHE A 118 19.87 0.67 -8.46
N SER A 119 19.59 1.15 -7.26
CA SER A 119 18.72 2.31 -7.01
C SER A 119 19.38 3.32 -6.08
N LYS A 120 19.20 4.61 -6.40
CA LYS A 120 19.63 5.75 -5.58
C LYS A 120 18.81 5.91 -4.29
N THR A 121 17.68 5.21 -4.19
CA THR A 121 16.75 5.31 -3.07
C THR A 121 16.06 3.97 -2.81
N MET A 122 15.67 3.74 -1.55
CA MET A 122 14.81 2.61 -1.18
C MET A 122 13.31 2.92 -1.29
N GLY A 123 12.94 4.01 -1.97
CA GLY A 123 11.55 4.42 -2.16
C GLY A 123 10.94 5.03 -0.90
N THR A 124 9.75 4.55 -0.54
CA THR A 124 9.08 4.90 0.72
C THR A 124 9.47 3.91 1.81
N GLN A 125 9.77 4.39 3.02
CA GLN A 125 10.01 3.56 4.18
C GLN A 125 9.32 4.09 5.42
N ILE A 126 8.84 3.19 6.26
CA ILE A 126 8.37 3.52 7.59
C ILE A 126 9.28 2.82 8.59
N ARG A 127 9.78 3.59 9.57
CA ARG A 127 10.48 3.05 10.73
C ARG A 127 9.84 3.58 12.00
N ILE A 128 9.76 2.71 12.99
CA ILE A 128 9.31 3.02 14.34
C ILE A 128 10.55 2.94 15.22
N VAL A 129 11.14 4.10 15.51
CA VAL A 129 12.41 4.24 16.22
C VAL A 129 12.14 4.34 17.70
N ARG A 130 12.81 3.53 18.53
CA ARG A 130 12.73 3.67 19.98
C ARG A 130 13.44 4.95 20.42
N ILE A 131 12.71 5.87 21.07
CA ILE A 131 13.26 7.14 21.54
C ILE A 131 13.44 7.20 23.07
N GLY A 132 12.95 6.19 23.78
CA GLY A 132 13.21 5.99 25.21
C GLY A 132 12.04 6.42 26.11
N LYS A 133 12.33 6.60 27.40
CA LYS A 133 11.41 7.14 28.41
C LYS A 133 11.86 8.55 28.82
N ASP A 134 11.02 9.26 29.57
CA ASP A 134 11.33 10.58 30.13
C ASP A 134 11.69 11.62 29.06
N LEU A 135 10.80 11.81 28.10
CA LEU A 135 10.99 12.77 27.00
C LEU A 135 10.56 14.19 27.34
N ASN A 136 10.08 14.44 28.56
CA ASN A 136 9.58 15.75 28.93
C ASN A 136 10.68 16.81 28.75
N GLU A 137 10.34 17.87 28.01
CA GLU A 137 11.24 18.96 27.63
C GLU A 137 12.45 18.59 26.76
N LYS A 138 12.61 17.32 26.39
CA LYS A 138 13.66 16.91 25.47
C LYS A 138 13.37 17.39 24.06
N THR A 139 14.42 17.62 23.30
CA THR A 139 14.32 18.04 21.90
C THR A 139 14.62 16.86 20.99
N ILE A 140 13.64 16.51 20.16
CA ILE A 140 13.84 15.57 19.04
C ILE A 140 14.37 16.37 17.86
N LYS A 141 15.45 15.87 17.26
CA LYS A 141 16.05 16.42 16.05
C LYS A 141 16.05 15.35 14.96
N LEU A 142 15.53 15.72 13.78
CA LEU A 142 15.49 14.91 12.59
C LEU A 142 16.33 15.59 11.51
N GLU A 143 17.47 15.01 11.20
CA GLU A 143 18.34 15.45 10.10
C GLU A 143 17.98 14.66 8.84
N ILE A 144 17.55 15.34 7.79
CA ILE A 144 17.05 14.76 6.55
C ILE A 144 18.05 15.01 5.44
N ARG A 145 18.43 13.94 4.73
CA ARG A 145 19.39 13.93 3.63
C ARG A 145 18.71 13.47 2.33
N PRO A 146 18.32 14.39 1.45
CA PRO A 146 17.62 14.05 0.20
C PRO A 146 18.52 13.26 -0.77
N LEU A 147 17.96 12.28 -1.50
CA LEU A 147 18.76 11.36 -2.33
C LEU A 147 18.61 11.55 -3.85
N LEU A 148 17.57 12.22 -4.32
CA LEU A 148 17.23 12.34 -5.75
C LEU A 148 17.53 13.73 -6.35
N GLY A 149 18.28 14.57 -5.65
CA GLY A 149 18.63 15.92 -6.13
C GLY A 149 17.39 16.82 -6.31
N ASP A 150 17.45 17.72 -7.29
CA ASP A 150 16.44 18.74 -7.60
C ASP A 150 15.31 18.26 -8.52
N HIS A 151 15.34 17.00 -8.95
CA HIS A 151 14.37 16.41 -9.87
C HIS A 151 12.97 16.21 -9.28
N ILE A 152 12.86 16.25 -7.95
CA ILE A 152 11.59 16.04 -7.25
C ILE A 152 11.39 17.06 -6.12
N GLN A 153 10.13 17.27 -5.75
CA GLN A 153 9.79 17.91 -4.50
C GLN A 153 9.71 16.86 -3.40
N TYR A 154 10.44 17.08 -2.31
CA TYR A 154 10.42 16.20 -1.15
C TYR A 154 9.27 16.59 -0.23
N SER A 155 8.79 15.64 0.57
CA SER A 155 7.79 15.91 1.58
C SER A 155 8.03 15.05 2.82
N VAL A 156 7.94 15.67 3.98
CA VAL A 156 7.96 14.99 5.28
C VAL A 156 6.52 14.79 5.72
N ALA A 157 6.11 13.54 5.91
CA ALA A 157 4.79 13.22 6.45
C ALA A 157 4.73 13.50 7.96
N PRO A 158 3.55 13.72 8.55
CA PRO A 158 3.39 13.86 9.99
C PRO A 158 4.00 12.67 10.74
N MET A 159 4.86 12.97 11.71
CA MET A 159 5.45 11.97 12.60
C MET A 159 4.50 11.64 13.74
N MET A 160 4.57 10.41 14.25
CA MET A 160 3.77 9.97 15.39
C MET A 160 4.70 9.57 16.53
N ILE A 161 4.34 9.95 17.75
CA ILE A 161 5.02 9.52 18.97
C ILE A 161 4.04 8.72 19.82
N GLY A 162 4.47 7.62 20.44
CA GLY A 162 3.58 6.77 21.24
C GLY A 162 4.19 5.42 21.54
N THR A 163 3.40 4.50 22.07
CA THR A 163 3.83 3.10 22.15
C THR A 163 3.92 2.50 20.74
N ARG A 164 4.76 1.46 20.58
CA ARG A 164 4.88 0.78 19.29
C ARG A 164 3.55 0.17 18.83
N SER A 165 2.79 -0.39 19.77
CA SER A 165 1.51 -1.06 19.48
C SER A 165 0.47 -0.07 18.97
N ASP A 166 0.34 1.09 19.62
CA ASP A 166 -0.68 2.09 19.26
C ASP A 166 -0.38 2.75 17.92
N ILE A 167 0.89 3.04 17.63
CA ILE A 167 1.31 3.52 16.31
C ILE A 167 0.95 2.51 15.23
N VAL A 168 1.27 1.23 15.43
CA VAL A 168 0.96 0.17 14.44
C VAL A 168 -0.54 0.01 14.28
N TRP A 169 -1.28 -0.01 15.39
CA TRP A 169 -2.73 -0.13 15.39
C TRP A 169 -3.40 1.05 14.66
N HIS A 170 -2.93 2.28 14.91
CA HIS A 170 -3.42 3.47 14.23
C HIS A 170 -3.21 3.36 12.72
N ILE A 171 -2.03 2.92 12.26
CA ILE A 171 -1.76 2.74 10.83
C ILE A 171 -2.69 1.68 10.22
N LEU A 172 -2.83 0.51 10.87
CA LEU A 172 -3.72 -0.57 10.42
C LEU A 172 -5.17 -0.12 10.31
N LYS A 173 -5.65 0.61 11.32
CA LYS A 173 -7.02 1.14 11.36
C LYS A 173 -7.24 2.24 10.31
N SER A 174 -6.23 3.09 10.08
CA SER A 174 -6.33 4.19 9.11
C SER A 174 -6.44 3.72 7.66
N GLU A 175 -5.91 2.55 7.34
CA GLU A 175 -5.91 1.97 5.98
C GLU A 175 -6.76 0.69 5.88
N GLN A 176 -7.61 0.44 6.88
CA GLN A 176 -8.34 -0.82 7.00
C GLN A 176 -9.25 -1.08 5.79
N SER A 177 -9.97 -0.05 5.34
CA SER A 177 -10.91 -0.17 4.21
C SER A 177 -10.18 -0.49 2.91
N GLU A 178 -9.03 0.15 2.69
CA GLU A 178 -8.19 -0.02 1.52
C GLU A 178 -7.55 -1.41 1.49
N VAL A 179 -7.02 -1.87 2.64
CA VAL A 179 -6.45 -3.21 2.78
C VAL A 179 -7.50 -4.29 2.51
N ILE A 180 -8.70 -4.17 3.11
CA ILE A 180 -9.81 -5.10 2.87
C ILE A 180 -10.16 -5.13 1.38
N THR A 181 -10.26 -3.96 0.74
CA THR A 181 -10.58 -3.84 -0.68
C THR A 181 -9.53 -4.55 -1.55
N ALA A 182 -8.24 -4.34 -1.30
CA ALA A 182 -7.17 -5.00 -2.06
C ALA A 182 -7.22 -6.53 -1.89
N VAL A 183 -7.45 -7.02 -0.67
CA VAL A 183 -7.58 -8.47 -0.40
C VAL A 183 -8.77 -9.06 -1.16
N LEU A 184 -9.93 -8.37 -1.18
CA LEU A 184 -11.10 -8.83 -1.94
C LEU A 184 -10.84 -8.87 -3.44
N ILE A 185 -10.13 -7.89 -3.99
CA ILE A 185 -9.74 -7.88 -5.40
C ILE A 185 -8.83 -9.08 -5.73
N ILE A 186 -7.87 -9.39 -4.85
CA ILE A 186 -6.97 -10.54 -5.03
C ILE A 186 -7.77 -11.86 -4.99
N ILE A 187 -8.65 -12.03 -4.01
CA ILE A 187 -9.51 -13.22 -3.89
C ILE A 187 -10.39 -13.38 -5.14
N PHE A 188 -11.04 -12.29 -5.58
CA PHE A 188 -11.83 -12.28 -6.80
C PHE A 188 -10.99 -12.70 -8.03
N GLY A 189 -9.76 -12.20 -8.14
CA GLY A 189 -8.85 -12.59 -9.20
C GLY A 189 -8.50 -14.08 -9.19
N PHE A 190 -8.14 -14.64 -8.02
CA PHE A 190 -7.88 -16.09 -7.90
C PHE A 190 -9.08 -16.95 -8.25
N VAL A 191 -10.28 -16.49 -7.91
CA VAL A 191 -11.52 -17.19 -8.21
C VAL A 191 -11.78 -17.25 -9.71
N LEU A 192 -11.57 -16.14 -10.42
CA LEU A 192 -11.66 -16.11 -11.88
C LEU A 192 -10.62 -17.04 -12.53
N LEU A 193 -9.39 -17.06 -12.01
CA LEU A 193 -8.34 -17.95 -12.50
C LEU A 193 -8.71 -19.43 -12.31
N LEU A 194 -9.19 -19.81 -11.13
CA LEU A 194 -9.64 -21.19 -10.86
C LEU A 194 -10.79 -21.60 -11.78
N LEU A 195 -11.78 -20.72 -11.98
CA LEU A 195 -12.89 -20.98 -12.87
C LEU A 195 -12.43 -21.12 -14.33
N ALA A 196 -11.53 -20.26 -14.78
CA ALA A 196 -10.95 -20.36 -16.12
C ALA A 196 -10.23 -21.71 -16.31
N ILE A 197 -9.49 -22.18 -15.31
CA ILE A 197 -8.83 -23.49 -15.36
C ILE A 197 -9.87 -24.62 -15.42
N ILE A 198 -10.90 -24.59 -14.57
CA ILE A 198 -11.95 -25.62 -14.54
C ILE A 198 -12.69 -25.70 -15.87
N ILE A 199 -13.06 -24.57 -16.47
CA ILE A 199 -13.77 -24.52 -17.76
C ILE A 199 -12.86 -25.08 -18.86
N ARG A 200 -11.60 -24.68 -18.89
CA ARG A 200 -10.62 -25.16 -19.89
C ARG A 200 -10.36 -26.66 -19.78
N CYS A 201 -10.33 -27.21 -18.57
CA CYS A 201 -10.22 -28.65 -18.34
C CYS A 201 -11.48 -29.44 -18.72
N SER A 202 -12.62 -28.77 -18.94
CA SER A 202 -13.90 -29.43 -19.26
C SER A 202 -14.12 -29.68 -20.77
N GLU A 203 -13.06 -29.60 -21.59
CA GLU A 203 -13.07 -29.72 -23.07
C GLU A 203 -13.95 -28.68 -23.79
N TYR A 204 -14.35 -27.62 -23.10
CA TYR A 204 -15.04 -26.49 -23.72
C TYR A 204 -14.02 -25.43 -24.14
N GLU A 205 -13.67 -25.39 -25.42
CA GLU A 205 -13.05 -24.22 -26.05
C GLU A 205 -14.09 -23.08 -26.12
N ASP A 206 -14.14 -22.28 -25.05
CA ASP A 206 -14.96 -21.08 -24.99
C ASP A 206 -14.04 -19.86 -24.82
N ASP A 207 -14.19 -18.87 -25.71
CA ASP A 207 -13.48 -17.59 -25.65
C ASP A 207 -13.69 -16.91 -24.28
N GLU A 208 -14.83 -17.18 -23.62
CA GLU A 208 -15.14 -16.72 -22.26
C GLU A 208 -14.15 -17.22 -21.20
N SER A 209 -13.63 -18.45 -21.33
CA SER A 209 -12.64 -18.98 -20.39
C SER A 209 -11.35 -18.19 -20.43
N SER A 210 -10.93 -17.77 -21.62
CA SER A 210 -9.73 -16.95 -21.81
C SER A 210 -9.92 -15.53 -21.29
N LYS A 211 -11.12 -14.94 -21.48
CA LYS A 211 -11.47 -13.63 -20.89
C LYS A 211 -11.43 -13.68 -19.36
N MET A 212 -12.00 -14.71 -18.74
CA MET A 212 -11.97 -14.90 -17.29
C MET A 212 -10.54 -15.07 -16.76
N PHE A 213 -9.67 -15.79 -17.49
CA PHE A 213 -8.27 -15.95 -17.13
C PHE A 213 -7.53 -14.61 -17.08
N TYR A 214 -7.61 -13.81 -18.15
CA TYR A 214 -6.93 -12.51 -18.21
C TYR A 214 -7.52 -11.51 -17.23
N LEU A 215 -8.85 -11.48 -17.05
CA LEU A 215 -9.49 -10.64 -16.04
C LEU A 215 -9.03 -11.03 -14.63
N GLY A 216 -8.93 -12.33 -14.34
CA GLY A 216 -8.40 -12.83 -13.08
C GLY A 216 -6.94 -12.41 -12.83
N MET A 217 -6.08 -12.51 -13.85
CA MET A 217 -4.70 -12.00 -13.75
C MET A 217 -4.66 -10.50 -13.49
N ILE A 218 -5.42 -9.70 -14.24
CA ILE A 218 -5.50 -8.25 -14.04
C ILE A 218 -5.91 -7.94 -12.59
N SER A 219 -6.94 -8.60 -12.08
CA SER A 219 -7.38 -8.40 -10.69
C SER A 219 -6.29 -8.75 -9.67
N VAL A 220 -5.62 -9.89 -9.79
CA VAL A 220 -4.52 -10.26 -8.87
C VAL A 220 -3.39 -9.23 -8.91
N ILE A 221 -2.94 -8.84 -10.11
CA ILE A 221 -1.83 -7.89 -10.26
C ILE A 221 -2.22 -6.50 -9.73
N CYS A 222 -3.43 -6.02 -10.04
CA CYS A 222 -3.96 -4.76 -9.49
C CYS A 222 -4.07 -4.82 -7.96
N GLY A 223 -4.50 -5.94 -7.39
CA GLY A 223 -4.57 -6.13 -5.95
C GLY A 223 -3.20 -6.09 -5.28
N ILE A 224 -2.18 -6.73 -5.88
CA ILE A 224 -0.79 -6.66 -5.40
C ILE A 224 -0.26 -5.22 -5.49
N TYR A 225 -0.51 -4.54 -6.60
CA TYR A 225 -0.12 -3.13 -6.78
C TYR A 225 -0.72 -2.25 -5.67
N LEU A 226 -2.03 -2.36 -5.42
CA LEU A 226 -2.70 -1.63 -4.34
C LEU A 226 -2.11 -1.96 -2.98
N ALA A 227 -1.88 -3.24 -2.70
CA ALA A 227 -1.29 -3.67 -1.42
C ALA A 227 0.08 -3.04 -1.16
N CYS A 228 0.90 -2.81 -2.20
CA CYS A 228 2.22 -2.19 -2.07
C CYS A 228 2.16 -0.67 -1.81
N GLN A 229 1.05 0.00 -2.10
CA GLN A 229 0.88 1.44 -1.87
C GLN A 229 0.55 1.77 -0.40
N PHE A 230 0.08 0.80 0.37
CA PHE A 230 -0.35 1.01 1.75
C PHE A 230 0.83 1.09 2.71
N LYS A 231 0.75 1.97 3.71
CA LYS A 231 1.73 2.06 4.81
C LYS A 231 1.86 0.74 5.56
N VAL A 232 0.77 -0.02 5.69
CA VAL A 232 0.75 -1.34 6.31
C VAL A 232 1.78 -2.30 5.66
N SER A 233 1.99 -2.21 4.35
CA SER A 233 2.96 -3.06 3.65
C SER A 233 4.41 -2.83 4.11
N HIS A 234 4.75 -1.58 4.42
CA HIS A 234 6.07 -1.20 4.92
C HIS A 234 6.32 -1.60 6.38
N ILE A 235 5.25 -1.90 7.13
CA ILE A 235 5.35 -2.50 8.48
C ILE A 235 5.62 -4.01 8.37
N ILE A 236 4.89 -4.69 7.48
CA ILE A 236 5.00 -6.15 7.29
C ILE A 236 6.31 -6.54 6.61
N ALA A 237 6.74 -5.75 5.62
CA ALA A 237 7.99 -5.93 4.89
C ALA A 237 8.95 -4.76 5.21
N PRO A 238 9.82 -4.89 6.24
CA PRO A 238 10.73 -3.82 6.63
C PRO A 238 11.77 -3.50 5.55
N ASN A 239 11.97 -4.38 4.57
CA ASN A 239 12.81 -4.10 3.43
C ASN A 239 12.09 -3.15 2.46
N GLY A 240 12.48 -1.87 2.46
CA GLY A 240 11.87 -0.85 1.61
C GLY A 240 11.94 -1.15 0.11
N TYR A 241 12.93 -1.94 -0.34
CA TYR A 241 13.03 -2.33 -1.74
C TYR A 241 11.90 -3.26 -2.17
N LEU A 242 11.39 -4.13 -1.29
CA LEU A 242 10.48 -5.20 -1.69
C LEU A 242 9.10 -4.66 -2.13
N PRO A 243 8.38 -3.83 -1.33
CA PRO A 243 7.13 -3.21 -1.79
C PRO A 243 7.33 -2.37 -3.05
N TYR A 244 8.45 -1.64 -3.12
CA TYR A 244 8.80 -0.84 -4.29
C TYR A 244 8.94 -1.70 -5.55
N TYR A 245 9.71 -2.79 -5.52
CA TYR A 245 9.85 -3.69 -6.67
C TYR A 245 8.52 -4.30 -7.11
N PHE A 246 7.68 -4.73 -6.16
CA PHE A 246 6.36 -5.27 -6.48
C PHE A 246 5.44 -4.21 -7.08
N GLU A 247 5.49 -2.97 -6.61
CA GLU A 247 4.73 -1.86 -7.16
C GLU A 247 5.04 -1.66 -8.65
N PHE A 248 6.32 -1.47 -9.01
CA PHE A 248 6.72 -1.25 -10.41
C PHE A 248 6.48 -2.47 -11.30
N THR A 249 6.81 -3.67 -10.80
CA THR A 249 6.61 -4.90 -11.57
C THR A 249 5.13 -5.13 -11.83
N SER A 250 4.27 -4.91 -10.84
CA SER A 250 2.83 -5.02 -11.00
C SER A 250 2.31 -4.00 -12.00
N LEU A 251 2.76 -2.75 -11.93
CA LEU A 251 2.37 -1.70 -12.88
C LEU A 251 2.70 -2.07 -14.34
N MET A 252 3.89 -2.65 -14.57
CA MET A 252 4.29 -3.15 -15.90
C MET A 252 3.41 -4.32 -16.35
N LEU A 253 3.14 -5.28 -15.47
CA LEU A 253 2.35 -6.47 -15.78
C LEU A 253 0.87 -6.16 -16.01
N ILE A 254 0.29 -5.14 -15.34
CA ILE A 254 -1.08 -4.69 -15.58
C ILE A 254 -1.25 -4.31 -17.06
N SER A 255 -0.33 -3.51 -17.60
CA SER A 255 -0.39 -3.08 -18.99
C SER A 255 -0.41 -4.26 -19.96
N VAL A 256 0.47 -5.25 -19.75
CA VAL A 256 0.55 -6.46 -20.58
C VAL A 256 -0.75 -7.27 -20.49
N ALA A 257 -1.26 -7.51 -19.28
CA ALA A 257 -2.47 -8.30 -19.07
C ALA A 257 -3.71 -7.61 -19.68
N VAL A 258 -3.81 -6.29 -19.56
CA VAL A 258 -4.88 -5.48 -20.18
C VAL A 258 -4.79 -5.54 -21.71
N SER A 259 -3.60 -5.41 -22.30
CA SER A 259 -3.44 -5.52 -23.76
C SER A 259 -3.90 -6.87 -24.29
N LEU A 260 -3.55 -7.97 -23.61
CA LEU A 260 -3.99 -9.32 -24.00
C LEU A 260 -5.51 -9.50 -23.87
N PHE A 261 -6.11 -8.96 -22.81
CA PHE A 261 -7.57 -8.96 -22.63
C PHE A 261 -8.29 -8.21 -23.75
N ILE A 262 -7.80 -7.03 -24.12
CA ILE A 262 -8.36 -6.20 -25.21
C ILE A 262 -8.24 -6.92 -26.54
N GLN A 263 -7.08 -7.49 -26.87
CA GLN A 263 -6.87 -8.24 -28.12
C GLN A 263 -7.87 -9.40 -28.26
N LEU A 264 -8.08 -10.16 -27.19
CA LEU A 264 -8.99 -11.29 -27.18
C LEU A 264 -10.45 -10.84 -27.36
N THR A 265 -10.82 -9.74 -26.71
CA THR A 265 -12.17 -9.16 -26.84
C THR A 265 -12.40 -8.61 -28.26
N TRP A 266 -11.40 -7.94 -28.83
CA TRP A 266 -11.46 -7.37 -30.17
C TRP A 266 -11.56 -8.46 -31.26
N MET A 267 -10.77 -9.53 -31.15
CA MET A 267 -10.85 -10.67 -32.07
C MET A 267 -12.22 -11.36 -32.04
N ALA A 268 -12.81 -11.52 -30.85
CA ALA A 268 -14.15 -12.07 -30.71
C ALA A 268 -15.23 -11.18 -31.37
N LEU A 269 -15.11 -9.86 -31.27
CA LEU A 269 -16.00 -8.91 -31.95
C LEU A 269 -15.88 -9.00 -33.48
N LEU A 270 -14.66 -8.99 -34.01
CA LEU A 270 -14.41 -9.11 -35.46
C LEU A 270 -14.98 -10.42 -36.03
N LYS A 271 -14.79 -11.55 -35.32
CA LYS A 271 -15.31 -12.85 -35.72
C LYS A 271 -16.84 -12.88 -35.81
N ASN A 272 -17.54 -12.05 -35.02
CA ASN A 272 -18.99 -11.93 -35.05
C ASN A 272 -19.50 -10.96 -36.15
N CYS A 273 -18.70 -9.95 -36.53
CA CYS A 273 -19.08 -8.97 -37.56
C CYS A 273 -18.83 -9.45 -39.00
N ILE A 274 -17.74 -10.18 -39.26
CA ILE A 274 -17.37 -10.64 -40.61
C ILE A 274 -18.44 -11.56 -41.26
N PRO A 275 -19.06 -12.52 -40.55
CA PRO A 275 -20.14 -13.33 -41.12
C PRO A 275 -21.41 -12.54 -41.42
N GLN A 276 -21.70 -11.48 -40.66
CA GLN A 276 -22.87 -10.62 -40.90
C GLN A 276 -22.70 -9.78 -42.17
N CYS A 277 -21.49 -9.31 -42.48
CA CYS A 277 -21.24 -8.61 -43.76
C CYS A 277 -21.43 -9.50 -44.99
N HIS A 278 -21.10 -10.80 -44.90
CA HIS A 278 -21.36 -11.74 -46.00
C HIS A 278 -22.85 -12.07 -46.20
N ALA A 279 -23.67 -12.01 -45.14
CA ALA A 279 -25.12 -12.25 -45.21
C ALA A 279 -25.92 -11.07 -45.79
N TYR A 280 -25.33 -9.88 -45.90
CA TYR A 280 -25.95 -8.70 -46.50
C TYR A 280 -25.45 -8.38 -47.92
N LEU A 281 -24.50 -9.17 -48.44
CA LEU A 281 -23.90 -9.02 -49.78
C LEU A 281 -24.35 -10.09 -50.78
N PHE A 282 -25.33 -10.93 -50.43
CA PHE A 282 -26.00 -11.90 -51.31
C PHE A 282 -27.52 -11.80 -51.17
#